data_AF-A0A8K0G9Y2-F1
#
_entry.id   AF-A0A8K0G9Y2-F1
#
_cell.length_a   1.000
_cell.length_b   1.000
_cell.length_c   1.000
_cell.angle_alpha   90.00
_cell.angle_beta   90.00
_cell.angle_gamma   90.00
#
_symmetry.space_group_name_H-M   'P 1'
#
loop_
_entity.id
_entity.type
_entity.pdbx_description
1 polymer ?
#
loop_
_entity_poly.entity_id
_entity_poly.type
_entity_poly.pdbx_seq_one_letter_code
_entity_poly.pdbx_strand_id
1 'polypeptide(L)'
;MEENEDHWNDDDIRLLLQIYDDNKEKFRDSTIKKKDLWKQIALLIGKTDVSCDRKFRNLKGTYIKLLRRKHKTGAASIKWPYFNLMHDILKGDVNINPVGYLKRVTSITSVNSSYVDKDTSMLINTSTEETFRASAPDYEGGTPEIKRRKLDRYRQLAEEIKERQRRMEVKIDKLNEILMKSNEIQETRNKLLQRYLEHKKK
;
A
#
# COMPACT_ATOMS: atom_id res chain seq x y z
N MET A 1 -8.80 20.86 -10.74
CA MET A 1 -9.50 19.70 -10.14
C MET A 1 -8.68 19.31 -8.94
N GLU A 2 -9.18 19.56 -7.74
CA GLU A 2 -8.53 19.15 -6.48
C GLU A 2 -8.66 17.64 -6.35
N GLU A 3 -7.57 16.91 -6.59
CA GLU A 3 -7.55 15.46 -6.46
C GLU A 3 -7.47 15.05 -4.98
N ASN A 4 -8.62 14.60 -4.48
CA ASN A 4 -8.82 13.57 -3.46
C ASN A 4 -7.97 13.69 -2.19
N GLU A 5 -8.55 14.36 -1.21
CA GLU A 5 -8.26 14.08 0.20
C GLU A 5 -8.45 12.57 0.42
N ASP A 6 -7.35 11.84 0.65
CA ASP A 6 -7.33 10.40 0.89
C ASP A 6 -8.18 10.07 2.13
N HIS A 7 -9.49 9.89 1.95
CA HIS A 7 -10.39 9.54 3.03
C HIS A 7 -10.11 8.09 3.45
N TRP A 8 -9.58 7.91 4.66
CA TRP A 8 -9.32 6.60 5.25
C TRP A 8 -10.35 6.34 6.33
N ASN A 9 -11.28 5.42 6.07
CA ASN A 9 -12.17 4.93 7.12
C ASN A 9 -11.46 3.85 7.95
N ASP A 10 -12.13 3.41 9.01
CA ASP A 10 -11.62 2.43 9.97
C ASP A 10 -11.41 1.05 9.33
N ASP A 11 -12.30 0.66 8.40
CA ASP A 11 -12.23 -0.61 7.69
C ASP A 11 -11.06 -0.67 6.70
N ASP A 12 -10.80 0.41 5.95
CA ASP A 12 -9.66 0.58 5.06
C ASP A 12 -8.34 0.46 5.83
N ILE A 13 -8.29 1.03 7.03
CA ILE A 13 -7.11 0.96 7.90
C ILE A 13 -6.91 -0.47 8.41
N ARG A 14 -7.98 -1.14 8.85
CA ARG A 14 -7.87 -2.55 9.28
C ARG A 14 -7.43 -3.45 8.13
N LEU A 15 -8.01 -3.26 6.95
CA LEU A 15 -7.67 -4.01 5.75
C LEU A 15 -6.21 -3.78 5.34
N LEU A 16 -5.72 -2.54 5.40
CA LEU A 16 -4.31 -2.21 5.18
C LEU A 16 -3.39 -2.99 6.11
N LEU A 17 -3.71 -2.99 7.41
CA LEU A 17 -2.90 -3.65 8.43
C LEU A 17 -2.91 -5.17 8.26
N GLN A 18 -4.07 -5.75 7.96
CA GLN A 18 -4.21 -7.19 7.74
C GLN A 18 -3.42 -7.66 6.51
N ILE A 19 -3.60 -7.00 5.37
CA ILE A 19 -2.89 -7.38 4.13
C ILE A 19 -1.37 -7.19 4.32
N TYR A 20 -0.95 -6.15 5.04
CA TYR A 20 0.45 -5.96 5.37
C TYR A 20 1.00 -7.12 6.20
N ASP A 21 0.29 -7.56 7.24
CA ASP A 21 0.68 -8.69 8.08
C ASP A 21 0.83 -9.97 7.25
N ASP A 22 -0.15 -10.26 6.40
CA ASP A 22 -0.14 -11.42 5.50
C ASP A 22 1.05 -11.43 4.53
N ASN A 23 1.58 -10.25 4.19
CA ASN A 23 2.72 -10.09 3.28
C ASN A 23 4.01 -9.66 4.00
N LYS A 24 4.05 -9.66 5.34
CA LYS A 24 5.17 -9.14 6.14
C LYS A 24 6.50 -9.78 5.78
N GLU A 25 6.52 -11.08 5.53
CA GLU A 25 7.74 -11.79 5.13
C GLU A 25 8.24 -11.35 3.74
N LYS A 26 7.34 -11.03 2.81
CA LYS A 26 7.72 -10.45 1.51
C LYS A 26 8.28 -9.03 1.66
N PHE A 27 7.80 -8.26 2.64
CA PHE A 27 8.35 -6.94 2.94
C PHE A 27 9.74 -6.99 3.59
N ARG A 28 10.09 -8.13 4.20
CA ARG A 28 11.41 -8.42 4.78
C ARG A 28 12.40 -8.92 3.74
N ASP A 29 11.90 -9.61 2.71
CA ASP A 29 12.70 -10.03 1.58
C ASP A 29 13.26 -8.83 0.80
N SER A 30 14.60 -8.72 0.74
CA SER A 30 15.30 -7.65 0.03
C SER A 30 15.30 -7.82 -1.47
N THR A 31 15.01 -9.02 -1.98
CA THR A 31 14.93 -9.31 -3.42
C THR A 31 13.65 -8.79 -4.04
N ILE A 32 12.62 -8.56 -3.22
CA ILE A 32 11.32 -8.07 -3.66
C ILE A 32 11.28 -6.54 -3.57
N LYS A 33 10.88 -5.89 -4.67
CA LYS A 33 10.66 -4.44 -4.69
C LYS A 33 9.45 -4.09 -3.85
N LYS A 34 9.67 -3.38 -2.73
CA LYS A 34 8.61 -2.89 -1.83
C LYS A 34 7.53 -2.08 -2.54
N LYS A 35 7.90 -1.33 -3.58
CA LYS A 35 6.95 -0.58 -4.41
C LYS A 35 5.88 -1.49 -5.02
N ASP A 36 6.26 -2.69 -5.48
CA ASP A 36 5.32 -3.60 -6.13
C ASP A 36 4.40 -4.30 -5.10
N LEU A 37 4.89 -4.52 -3.87
CA LEU A 37 4.03 -4.95 -2.76
C LEU A 37 2.99 -3.87 -2.41
N TRP A 38 3.41 -2.61 -2.33
CA TRP A 38 2.48 -1.51 -2.07
C TRP A 38 1.44 -1.35 -3.19
N LYS A 39 1.79 -1.57 -4.46
CA LYS A 39 0.82 -1.60 -5.56
C LYS A 39 -0.21 -2.71 -5.40
N GLN A 40 0.21 -3.91 -5.00
CA GLN A 40 -0.71 -5.03 -4.77
C GLN A 40 -1.69 -4.72 -3.64
N ILE A 41 -1.19 -4.15 -2.53
CA ILE A 41 -2.01 -3.72 -1.40
C ILE A 41 -3.00 -2.62 -1.83
N ALA A 42 -2.50 -1.63 -2.55
CA ALA A 42 -3.28 -0.50 -3.04
C ALA A 42 -4.45 -0.94 -3.93
N LEU A 43 -4.21 -1.92 -4.81
CA LEU A 43 -5.25 -2.51 -5.66
C LEU A 43 -6.39 -3.16 -4.85
N LEU A 44 -6.05 -3.83 -3.74
CA LEU A 44 -7.04 -4.49 -2.89
C LEU A 44 -7.89 -3.50 -2.09
N ILE A 45 -7.30 -2.39 -1.64
CA ILE A 45 -7.97 -1.36 -0.83
C ILE A 45 -8.69 -0.33 -1.72
N GLY A 46 -8.32 -0.21 -3.00
CA GLY A 46 -8.83 0.82 -3.89
C GLY A 46 -8.22 2.20 -3.61
N LYS A 47 -6.94 2.23 -3.22
CA LYS A 47 -6.15 3.45 -2.97
C LYS A 47 -4.90 3.46 -3.86
N THR A 48 -4.06 4.49 -3.74
CA THR A 48 -2.75 4.50 -4.41
C THR A 48 -1.67 3.83 -3.56
N ASP A 49 -0.63 3.30 -4.21
CA ASP A 49 0.54 2.69 -3.56
C ASP A 49 1.24 3.68 -2.62
N VAL A 50 1.40 4.92 -3.07
CA VAL A 50 1.97 6.02 -2.28
C VAL A 50 1.11 6.33 -1.06
N SER A 51 -0.22 6.35 -1.19
CA SER A 51 -1.13 6.58 -0.07
C SER A 51 -1.05 5.48 0.98
N CYS A 52 -1.05 4.21 0.54
CA CYS A 52 -0.96 3.05 1.43
C CYS A 52 0.36 3.05 2.22
N ASP A 53 1.49 3.25 1.54
CA ASP A 53 2.80 3.34 2.18
C ASP A 53 2.86 4.49 3.20
N ARG A 54 2.40 5.69 2.79
CA ARG A 54 2.35 6.87 3.68
C ARG A 54 1.47 6.62 4.90
N LYS A 55 0.28 6.04 4.69
CA LYS A 55 -0.66 5.73 5.78
C LYS A 55 -0.05 4.73 6.75
N PHE A 56 0.54 3.65 6.25
CA PHE A 56 1.18 2.64 7.08
C PHE A 56 2.35 3.22 7.90
N ARG A 57 3.23 4.03 7.27
CA ARG A 57 4.31 4.72 7.98
C ARG A 57 3.79 5.63 9.09
N ASN A 58 2.70 6.36 8.86
CA ASN A 58 2.07 7.20 9.87
C ASN A 58 1.51 6.38 11.04
N LEU A 59 0.83 5.26 10.76
CA LEU A 59 0.32 4.34 11.78
C LEU A 59 1.47 3.76 12.62
N LYS A 60 2.55 3.31 11.97
CA LYS A 60 3.75 2.80 12.64
C LYS A 60 4.42 3.86 13.52
N GLY A 61 4.48 5.11 13.06
CA GLY A 61 4.98 6.23 13.85
C GLY A 61 4.15 6.48 15.12
N THR A 62 2.82 6.49 14.99
CA THR A 62 1.91 6.62 16.13
C THR A 62 2.09 5.49 17.13
N TYR A 63 2.15 4.24 16.66
CA TYR A 63 2.42 3.07 17.49
C TYR A 63 3.71 3.21 18.30
N ILE A 64 4.81 3.60 17.66
CA ILE A 64 6.12 3.75 18.33
C ILE A 64 6.07 4.84 19.40
N LYS A 65 5.41 5.98 19.12
CA LYS A 65 5.21 7.05 20.12
C LYS A 65 4.43 6.53 21.34
N LEU A 66 3.35 5.78 21.09
CA LEU A 66 2.51 5.21 22.14
C LEU A 66 3.26 4.14 22.96
N LEU A 67 4.03 3.27 22.30
CA LEU A 67 4.84 2.24 22.94
C LEU A 67 5.92 2.87 23.85
N ARG A 68 6.62 3.90 23.37
CA ARG A 68 7.59 4.66 24.17
C ARG A 68 6.94 5.32 25.38
N ARG A 69 5.76 5.93 25.23
CA ARG A 69 5.03 6.54 26.35
C ARG A 69 4.63 5.49 27.38
N LYS A 70 4.14 4.33 26.95
CA LYS A 70 3.81 3.21 27.84
C LYS A 70 5.02 2.75 28.64
N HIS A 71 6.18 2.62 28.00
CA HIS A 71 7.42 2.24 28.68
C HIS A 71 7.95 3.32 29.63
N LYS A 72 7.83 4.61 29.30
CA LYS A 72 8.35 5.70 30.15
C LYS A 72 7.47 6.01 31.35
N THR A 73 6.16 6.00 31.17
CA THR A 73 5.19 6.51 32.17
C THR A 73 4.45 5.38 32.89
N GLY A 74 4.65 4.11 32.50
CA GLY A 74 3.92 2.98 33.05
C GLY A 74 2.41 3.04 32.82
N ALA A 75 1.96 3.86 31.86
CA ALA A 75 0.55 4.15 31.65
C ALA A 75 -0.23 2.85 31.33
N ALA A 76 -1.26 2.57 32.13
CA ALA A 76 -1.97 1.30 32.14
C ALA A 76 -2.80 1.03 30.86
N SER A 77 -3.20 2.06 30.10
CA SER A 77 -4.08 1.86 28.94
C SER A 77 -3.77 2.81 27.77
N ILE A 78 -3.70 2.25 26.57
CA ILE A 78 -3.58 2.98 25.30
C ILE A 78 -4.94 2.90 24.60
N LYS A 79 -5.63 4.04 24.47
CA LYS A 79 -6.97 4.15 23.86
C LYS A 79 -6.98 4.15 22.31
N TRP A 80 -5.94 3.62 21.66
CA TRP A 80 -5.83 3.67 20.21
C TRP A 80 -6.29 2.34 19.59
N PRO A 81 -7.35 2.31 18.77
CA PRO A 81 -7.98 1.08 18.30
C PRO A 81 -7.02 0.13 17.57
N TYR A 82 -6.05 0.69 16.83
CA TYR A 82 -5.09 -0.07 16.04
C TYR A 82 -3.83 -0.47 16.82
N PHE A 83 -3.75 -0.16 18.12
CA PHE A 83 -2.54 -0.42 18.91
C PHE A 83 -2.21 -1.92 18.97
N ASN A 84 -3.19 -2.75 19.28
CA ASN A 84 -2.97 -4.20 19.40
C ASN A 84 -2.64 -4.84 18.05
N LEU A 85 -3.38 -4.48 16.99
CA LEU A 85 -3.09 -4.94 15.62
C LEU A 85 -1.67 -4.57 15.21
N MET A 86 -1.27 -3.32 15.42
CA MET A 86 0.08 -2.87 15.09
C MET A 86 1.13 -3.53 15.99
N HIS A 87 0.83 -3.78 17.26
CA HIS A 87 1.70 -4.51 18.18
C HIS A 87 1.93 -5.95 17.69
N ASP A 88 0.89 -6.62 17.20
CA ASP A 88 0.98 -7.97 16.67
C ASP A 88 1.75 -8.06 15.35
N ILE A 89 1.56 -7.07 14.48
CA ILE A 89 2.32 -6.95 13.22
C ILE A 89 3.79 -6.68 13.49
N LEU A 90 4.11 -5.92 14.55
CA LEU A 90 5.45 -5.41 14.79
C LEU A 90 6.21 -6.17 15.88
N LYS A 91 5.56 -7.00 16.71
CA LYS A 91 6.24 -7.86 17.68
C LYS A 91 7.20 -8.81 16.93
N GLY A 92 8.42 -8.92 17.44
CA GLY A 92 9.49 -9.72 16.83
C GLY A 92 10.20 -9.07 15.63
N ASP A 93 9.92 -7.81 15.31
CA ASP A 93 10.71 -7.08 14.31
C ASP A 93 11.92 -6.42 15.01
N VAL A 94 13.09 -7.05 14.89
CA VAL A 94 14.36 -6.68 15.55
C VAL A 94 14.80 -5.24 15.22
N ASN A 95 14.28 -4.68 14.13
CA ASN A 95 14.57 -3.33 13.64
C ASN A 95 13.70 -2.22 14.27
N ILE A 96 12.81 -2.54 15.21
CA ILE A 96 12.05 -1.51 15.93
C ILE A 96 12.92 -0.98 17.06
N ASN A 97 13.85 -0.09 16.73
CA ASN A 97 14.39 0.84 17.70
C ASN A 97 13.41 2.03 17.80
N PRO A 98 12.65 2.19 18.90
CA PRO A 98 11.67 3.25 19.07
C PRO A 98 12.29 4.66 18.96
N VAL A 99 13.59 4.78 19.21
CA VAL A 99 14.34 6.05 19.21
C VAL A 99 14.81 6.43 17.81
N GLY A 100 15.31 5.47 17.03
CA GLY A 100 15.85 5.73 15.68
C GLY A 100 14.77 5.97 14.62
N TYR A 101 13.64 5.26 14.71
CA TYR A 101 12.56 5.40 13.73
C TYR A 101 11.90 6.78 13.77
N LEU A 102 11.67 7.32 14.97
CA LEU A 102 10.97 8.60 15.13
C LEU A 102 11.77 9.77 14.57
N LYS A 103 13.10 9.79 14.76
CA LYS A 103 13.99 10.81 14.17
C LYS A 103 13.91 10.82 12.64
N ARG A 104 13.87 9.64 12.02
CA ARG A 104 13.76 9.51 10.55
C ARG A 104 12.42 10.00 10.02
N VAL A 105 11.31 9.65 10.69
CA VAL A 105 9.96 10.06 10.27
C VAL A 105 9.77 11.58 10.40
N THR A 106 10.26 12.20 11.48
CA THR A 106 10.19 13.65 11.66
C THR A 106 10.98 14.42 10.60
N SER A 107 12.14 13.90 10.19
CA SER A 107 12.94 14.48 9.11
C SER A 107 12.26 14.37 7.74
N ILE A 108 11.51 13.29 7.47
CA ILE A 108 10.78 13.10 6.20
C ILE A 108 9.55 14.01 6.10
N THR A 109 8.87 14.29 7.21
CA THR A 109 7.69 15.17 7.23
C THR A 109 8.02 16.67 7.19
N SER A 110 9.30 17.06 7.33
CA SER A 110 9.70 18.47 7.41
C SER A 110 10.20 19.07 6.09
N VAL A 111 10.06 18.37 4.96
CA VAL A 111 10.48 18.88 3.64
C VAL A 111 9.30 18.91 2.68
N ASN A 112 8.69 20.08 2.59
CA ASN A 112 8.09 20.60 1.37
C ASN A 112 8.51 22.07 1.25
N SER A 113 9.68 22.32 0.66
CA SER A 113 9.97 23.58 -0.02
C SER A 113 11.09 23.37 -1.06
N SER A 114 10.73 23.62 -2.33
CA SER A 114 11.54 24.04 -3.48
C SER A 114 12.78 23.22 -3.93
N TYR A 115 12.62 22.60 -5.11
CA TYR A 115 13.55 22.47 -6.26
C TYR A 115 15.08 22.20 -6.10
N VAL A 116 15.52 21.31 -7.02
CA VAL A 116 16.84 20.98 -7.61
C VAL A 116 17.88 20.04 -6.94
N ASP A 117 18.08 18.94 -7.69
CA ASP A 117 19.31 18.29 -8.16
C ASP A 117 20.15 17.31 -7.31
N LYS A 118 20.35 16.15 -7.96
CA LYS A 118 21.52 15.29 -8.16
C LYS A 118 22.40 14.84 -7.00
N ASP A 119 22.67 13.54 -7.07
CA ASP A 119 23.81 12.81 -6.53
C ASP A 119 24.11 13.01 -5.04
N THR A 120 23.72 12.03 -4.24
CA THR A 120 24.54 11.65 -3.09
C THR A 120 24.47 10.14 -2.93
N SER A 121 25.36 9.50 -3.68
CA SER A 121 25.89 8.17 -3.37
C SER A 121 26.40 8.11 -1.94
N MET A 122 26.39 6.88 -1.41
CA MET A 122 27.27 6.37 -0.34
C MET A 122 27.42 7.23 0.92
N LEU A 123 26.92 6.71 2.05
CA LEU A 123 27.76 6.57 3.25
C LEU A 123 27.33 5.32 4.03
N ILE A 124 27.97 4.20 3.67
CA ILE A 124 28.30 3.13 4.59
C ILE A 124 29.68 3.48 5.13
N ASN A 125 29.81 3.68 6.44
CA ASN A 125 30.92 3.16 7.25
C ASN A 125 30.76 3.57 8.72
N THR A 126 30.82 2.58 9.60
CA THR A 126 31.69 2.62 10.79
C THR A 126 31.76 1.22 11.35
N SER A 127 32.93 0.61 11.13
CA SER A 127 33.36 -0.64 11.74
C SER A 127 33.28 -0.55 13.25
N THR A 128 32.62 -1.51 13.87
CA THR A 128 33.06 -2.09 15.14
C THR A 128 32.89 -3.59 15.00
N GLU A 129 34.03 -4.27 14.88
CA GLU A 129 34.13 -5.72 14.97
C GLU A 129 33.83 -6.12 16.40
N GLU A 130 32.67 -6.73 16.64
CA GLU A 130 32.53 -7.73 17.69
C GLU A 130 31.83 -8.95 17.12
N THR A 131 32.60 -10.02 17.07
CA THR A 131 32.22 -11.38 16.75
C THR A 131 31.18 -11.86 17.75
N PHE A 132 29.92 -12.03 17.30
CA PHE A 132 28.98 -12.92 18.00
C PHE A 132 28.37 -13.93 17.03
N ARG A 133 28.56 -15.18 17.42
CA ARG A 133 28.35 -16.42 16.68
C ARG A 133 26.88 -16.57 16.26
N ALA A 134 26.65 -16.92 14.99
CA ALA A 134 25.34 -17.29 14.48
C ALA A 134 24.77 -18.48 15.27
N SER A 135 23.57 -18.31 15.82
CA SER A 135 22.71 -19.41 16.24
C SER A 135 21.39 -19.23 15.53
N ALA A 136 21.12 -20.11 14.56
CA ALA A 136 19.83 -20.22 13.91
C ALA A 136 18.82 -20.80 14.92
N PRO A 137 17.66 -20.17 15.15
CA PRO A 137 16.57 -20.82 15.84
C PRO A 137 15.76 -21.65 14.83
N ASP A 138 15.69 -22.93 15.15
CA ASP A 138 14.87 -23.97 14.55
C ASP A 138 13.38 -23.58 14.59
N TYR A 139 12.68 -23.65 13.46
CA TYR A 139 11.23 -23.47 13.37
C TYR A 139 10.59 -24.76 12.85
N GLU A 140 10.06 -25.55 13.78
CA GLU A 140 9.21 -26.68 13.48
C GLU A 140 7.79 -26.22 13.07
N GLY A 141 7.40 -26.57 11.83
CA GLY A 141 6.26 -27.46 11.58
C GLY A 141 4.83 -27.02 11.97
N GLY A 142 4.16 -26.20 11.14
CA GLY A 142 2.69 -26.16 11.11
C GLY A 142 2.08 -27.45 10.52
N THR A 143 1.06 -28.01 11.17
CA THR A 143 0.43 -29.29 10.80
C THR A 143 -0.12 -29.31 9.36
N PRO A 144 -0.11 -30.46 8.65
CA PRO A 144 -0.51 -30.56 7.24
C PRO A 144 -1.95 -30.07 6.94
N GLU A 145 -2.86 -30.26 7.90
CA GLU A 145 -4.27 -29.83 7.82
C GLU A 145 -4.41 -28.30 7.69
N ILE A 146 -3.59 -27.55 8.44
CA ILE A 146 -3.62 -26.09 8.48
C ILE A 146 -3.06 -25.52 7.17
N LYS A 147 -2.01 -26.15 6.62
CA LYS A 147 -1.44 -25.76 5.32
C LYS A 147 -2.45 -25.95 4.18
N ARG A 148 -3.20 -27.06 4.19
CA ARG A 148 -4.22 -27.34 3.17
C ARG A 148 -5.39 -26.35 3.22
N ARG A 149 -5.95 -26.09 4.39
CA ARG A 149 -7.02 -25.09 4.59
C ARG A 149 -6.61 -23.67 4.22
N LYS A 150 -5.33 -23.31 4.43
CA LYS A 150 -4.79 -22.02 3.97
C LYS A 150 -4.69 -21.98 2.44
N LEU A 151 -4.16 -23.02 1.81
CA LEU A 151 -4.07 -23.10 0.36
C LEU A 151 -5.44 -23.03 -0.33
N ASP A 152 -6.45 -23.70 0.23
CA ASP A 152 -7.82 -23.66 -0.31
C ASP A 152 -8.43 -22.26 -0.23
N ARG A 153 -8.17 -21.51 0.86
CA ARG A 153 -8.56 -20.10 0.96
C ARG A 153 -7.84 -19.20 -0.05
N TYR A 154 -6.54 -19.42 -0.28
CA TYR A 154 -5.81 -18.69 -1.32
C TYR A 154 -6.34 -18.98 -2.73
N ARG A 155 -6.73 -20.23 -3.02
CA ARG A 155 -7.37 -20.60 -4.29
C ARG A 155 -8.72 -19.91 -4.47
N GLN A 156 -9.56 -19.89 -3.44
CA GLN A 156 -10.85 -19.19 -3.48
C GLN A 156 -10.67 -17.69 -3.74
N LEU A 157 -9.75 -17.04 -3.01
CA LEU A 157 -9.47 -15.62 -3.20
C LEU A 157 -8.94 -15.33 -4.62
N ALA A 158 -8.09 -16.19 -5.16
CA ALA A 158 -7.56 -16.04 -6.52
C ALA A 158 -8.67 -16.12 -7.58
N GLU A 159 -9.63 -17.02 -7.42
CA GLU A 159 -10.78 -17.12 -8.33
C GLU A 159 -11.75 -15.94 -8.18
N GLU A 160 -11.98 -15.44 -6.96
CA GLU A 160 -12.79 -14.25 -6.74
C GLU A 160 -12.17 -13.00 -7.40
N ILE A 161 -10.85 -12.86 -7.32
CA ILE A 161 -10.11 -11.79 -8.00
C ILE A 161 -10.27 -11.90 -9.53
N LYS A 162 -10.10 -13.09 -10.10
CA LYS A 162 -10.30 -13.31 -11.55
C LYS A 162 -11.72 -13.01 -11.98
N GLU A 163 -12.71 -13.41 -11.19
CA GLU A 163 -14.12 -13.19 -11.48
C GLU A 163 -14.48 -11.70 -11.41
N ARG A 164 -13.98 -10.99 -10.40
CA ARG A 164 -14.12 -9.53 -10.31
C ARG A 164 -13.47 -8.84 -11.52
N GLN A 165 -12.30 -9.31 -11.95
CA GLN A 165 -11.61 -8.80 -13.13
C GLN A 165 -12.45 -8.98 -14.40
N ARG A 166 -12.98 -10.19 -14.64
CA ARG A 166 -13.89 -10.44 -15.77
C ARG A 166 -15.12 -9.53 -15.77
N ARG A 167 -15.73 -9.31 -14.60
CA ARG A 167 -16.88 -8.40 -14.48
C ARG A 167 -16.53 -6.96 -14.81
N MET A 168 -15.32 -6.52 -14.46
CA MET A 168 -14.83 -5.19 -14.83
C MET A 168 -14.54 -5.10 -16.34
N GLU A 169 -13.93 -6.12 -16.93
CA GLU A 169 -13.66 -6.18 -18.37
C GLU A 169 -14.94 -6.08 -19.19
N VAL A 170 -15.99 -6.84 -18.85
CA VAL A 170 -17.30 -6.73 -19.51
C VAL A 170 -17.90 -5.32 -19.40
N LYS A 171 -17.70 -4.63 -18.26
CA LYS A 171 -18.15 -3.24 -18.10
C LYS A 171 -17.34 -2.27 -18.95
N ILE A 172 -16.03 -2.49 -19.06
CA ILE A 172 -15.12 -1.70 -19.91
C ILE A 172 -15.52 -1.85 -21.38
N ASP A 173 -15.77 -3.07 -21.85
CA ASP A 173 -16.20 -3.33 -23.23
C ASP A 173 -17.52 -2.62 -23.54
N LYS A 174 -18.48 -2.66 -22.61
CA LYS A 174 -19.75 -1.93 -22.76
C LYS A 174 -19.55 -0.41 -22.80
N LEU A 175 -18.63 0.14 -22.00
CA LEU A 175 -18.29 1.55 -22.06
C LEU A 175 -17.63 1.92 -23.39
N ASN A 176 -16.70 1.10 -23.88
CA ASN A 176 -16.06 1.29 -25.18
C ASN A 176 -17.09 1.27 -26.32
N GLU A 177 -18.05 0.34 -26.28
CA GLU A 177 -19.14 0.28 -27.25
C GLU A 177 -20.00 1.56 -27.24
N ILE A 178 -20.36 2.04 -26.05
CA ILE A 178 -21.13 3.29 -25.89
C ILE A 178 -20.33 4.49 -26.42
N LEU A 179 -19.02 4.56 -26.12
CA LEU A 179 -18.15 5.63 -26.60
C LEU A 179 -18.02 5.61 -28.11
N MET A 180 -17.83 4.44 -28.72
CA MET A 180 -17.76 4.28 -30.17
C MET A 180 -19.05 4.78 -30.84
N LYS A 181 -20.22 4.35 -30.36
CA LYS A 181 -21.52 4.83 -30.85
C LYS A 181 -21.68 6.33 -30.70
N SER A 182 -21.27 6.89 -29.55
CA SER A 182 -21.31 8.34 -29.33
C SER A 182 -20.42 9.08 -30.33
N ASN A 183 -19.22 8.57 -30.60
CA ASN A 183 -18.30 9.17 -31.55
C ASN A 183 -18.85 9.12 -32.98
N GLU A 184 -19.45 8.00 -33.40
CA GLU A 184 -20.11 7.86 -34.71
C GLU A 184 -21.25 8.88 -34.90
N ILE A 185 -22.05 9.09 -33.86
CA ILE A 185 -23.13 10.10 -33.86
C ILE A 185 -22.54 11.49 -34.02
N GLN A 186 -21.46 11.79 -33.28
CA GLN A 186 -20.78 13.08 -33.37
C GLN A 186 -20.19 13.32 -34.76
N GLU A 187 -19.53 12.32 -35.36
CA GLU A 187 -19.00 12.39 -36.71
C GLU A 187 -20.10 12.64 -37.75
N THR A 188 -21.21 11.91 -37.64
CA THR A 188 -22.37 12.08 -38.53
C THR A 188 -22.95 13.48 -38.41
N ARG A 189 -23.11 13.99 -37.18
CA ARG A 189 -23.54 15.37 -36.91
C ARG A 189 -22.58 16.38 -37.54
N ASN A 190 -21.28 16.20 -37.36
CA ASN A 190 -20.26 17.12 -37.87
C ASN A 190 -20.25 17.13 -39.41
N LYS A 191 -20.40 15.97 -40.06
CA LYS A 191 -20.55 15.86 -41.52
C LYS A 191 -21.79 16.59 -42.04
N LEU A 192 -22.93 16.45 -41.34
CA LEU A 192 -24.17 17.15 -41.72
C LEU A 192 -24.02 18.67 -41.59
N LEU A 193 -23.39 19.13 -40.50
CA LEU A 193 -23.05 20.54 -40.29
C LEU A 193 -22.15 21.08 -41.41
N GLN A 194 -21.11 20.33 -41.81
CA GLN A 194 -20.26 20.71 -42.93
C GLN A 194 -21.06 20.89 -44.22
N ARG A 195 -21.90 19.91 -44.59
CA ARG A 195 -22.76 20.01 -45.79
C ARG A 195 -23.70 21.20 -45.74
N TYR A 196 -24.31 21.47 -44.58
CA TYR A 196 -25.19 22.63 -44.39
C TYR A 196 -24.42 23.95 -44.58
N LEU A 197 -23.23 24.06 -43.99
CA LEU A 197 -22.38 25.25 -44.12
C LEU A 197 -21.90 25.47 -45.57
N GLU A 198 -21.63 24.41 -46.31
CA GLU A 198 -21.27 24.46 -47.74
C GLU A 198 -22.44 24.97 -48.59
N HIS A 199 -23.64 24.46 -48.36
CA HIS A 199 -24.85 24.90 -49.08
C HIS A 199 -25.23 26.36 -48.79
N LYS A 200 -24.97 26.87 -47.58
CA LYS A 200 -25.27 28.25 -47.19
C LYS A 200 -24.24 29.28 -47.68
N LYS A 201 -23.09 28.82 -48.21
CA LYS A 201 -22.03 29.68 -48.77
C LYS A 201 -22.17 29.94 -50.28
N LYS A 202 -23.12 29.29 -50.96
CA LYS A 202 -23.53 29.61 -52.33
C LYS A 202 -24.75 30.52 -52.31
#